data_AF-F0RIZ9-F1
#
_entry.id   AF-F0RIZ9-F1
#
_cell.length_a   1.000
_cell.length_b   1.000
_cell.length_c   1.000
_cell.angle_alpha   90.00
_cell.angle_beta   90.00
_cell.angle_gamma   90.00
#
_symmetry.space_group_name_H-M   'P 1'
#
loop_
_entity.id
_entity.type
_entity.pdbx_description
1 polymer ?
#
loop_
_entity_poly.entity_id
_entity_poly.type
_entity_poly.pdbx_seq_one_letter_code
_entity_poly.pdbx_strand_id
1 'polypeptide(L)'
;MAEQISPTRSALLASKASLKTASSGADLLKRKRDALIAEFFALVKDALAAREQLAGVSKGAYTSLLGAKAWDSPEAVESLSLGSSDDYTVDMVIESIYGVKVPKMTVPERTQSAGFSPINVGGRTIQAATDFNEVLEAIVKVAGTETKLRRIGEEIKKTSRRVNALEQVVIPGIQADIRFIRGVLDQREREESFRLKKIKAKLEAEAAAEGAEQQAAQGGNHGSAA
;
A
#
# COMPACT_ATOMS: atom_id res chain seq x y z
N MET A 1 4.04 20.19 8.59
CA MET A 1 5.17 20.93 9.15
C MET A 1 5.95 21.48 7.97
N ALA A 2 6.01 22.81 7.83
CA ALA A 2 6.77 23.44 6.76
C ALA A 2 8.26 23.20 7.06
N GLU A 3 8.87 22.26 6.35
CA GLU A 3 10.33 22.18 6.34
C GLU A 3 10.86 23.53 5.85
N GLN A 4 11.71 24.17 6.64
CA GLN A 4 12.42 25.39 6.26
C GLN A 4 13.43 25.03 5.16
N ILE A 5 12.94 24.90 3.92
CA ILE A 5 13.80 24.62 2.78
C ILE A 5 14.61 25.88 2.49
N SER A 6 15.92 25.76 2.60
CA SER A 6 16.84 26.85 2.23
C SER A 6 16.71 27.11 0.72
N PRO A 7 16.39 28.34 0.27
CA PRO A 7 16.15 28.65 -1.13
C PRO A 7 17.48 28.73 -1.89
N THR A 8 17.99 27.58 -2.31
CA THR A 8 19.21 27.42 -3.12
C THR A 8 18.90 26.69 -4.42
N ARG A 9 19.77 26.87 -5.44
CA ARG A 9 19.63 26.14 -6.72
C ARG A 9 19.72 24.61 -6.54
N SER A 10 20.52 24.14 -5.58
CA SER A 10 20.60 22.72 -5.25
C SER A 10 19.28 22.19 -4.66
N ALA A 11 18.66 22.95 -3.75
CA ALA A 11 17.34 22.60 -3.21
C ALA A 11 16.26 22.55 -4.30
N LEU A 12 16.27 23.49 -5.26
CA LEU A 12 15.36 23.46 -6.41
C LEU A 12 15.48 22.15 -7.22
N LEU A 13 16.71 21.72 -7.51
CA LEU A 13 16.97 20.47 -8.24
C LEU A 13 16.49 19.25 -7.44
N ALA A 14 16.75 19.23 -6.13
CA ALA A 14 16.28 18.17 -5.25
C ALA A 14 14.74 18.09 -5.17
N SER A 15 14.05 19.23 -5.05
CA SER A 15 12.57 19.26 -5.05
C SER A 15 11.98 18.82 -6.39
N LYS A 16 12.60 19.18 -7.53
CA LYS A 16 12.17 18.69 -8.85
C LYS A 16 12.38 17.17 -9.01
N ALA A 17 13.51 16.65 -8.55
CA ALA A 17 13.76 15.21 -8.55
C ALA A 17 12.74 14.48 -7.67
N SER A 18 12.46 15.01 -6.48
CA SER A 18 11.45 14.49 -5.56
C SER A 18 10.05 14.50 -6.16
N LEU A 19 9.68 15.56 -6.88
CA LEU A 19 8.40 15.64 -7.59
C LEU A 19 8.27 14.54 -8.64
N LYS A 20 9.31 14.30 -9.45
CA LYS A 20 9.32 13.23 -10.45
C LYS A 20 9.21 11.85 -9.80
N THR A 21 9.94 11.61 -8.72
CA THR A 21 9.87 10.35 -7.97
C THR A 21 8.49 10.14 -7.35
N ALA A 22 7.90 11.19 -6.77
CA ALA A 22 6.56 11.14 -6.18
C ALA A 22 5.48 10.87 -7.24
N SER A 23 5.55 11.50 -8.42
CA SER A 23 4.60 11.25 -9.50
C SER A 23 4.71 9.83 -10.05
N SER A 24 5.93 9.36 -10.33
CA SER A 24 6.15 7.98 -10.80
C SER A 24 5.75 6.94 -9.74
N GLY A 25 6.01 7.23 -8.46
CA GLY A 25 5.58 6.38 -7.35
C GLY A 25 4.06 6.30 -7.20
N ALA A 26 3.35 7.42 -7.37
CA ALA A 26 1.89 7.45 -7.35
C ALA A 26 1.29 6.60 -8.49
N ASP A 27 1.82 6.71 -9.70
CA ASP A 27 1.37 5.91 -10.85
C ASP A 27 1.64 4.41 -10.66
N LEU A 28 2.80 4.05 -10.10
CA LEU A 28 3.11 2.65 -9.78
C LEU A 28 2.13 2.08 -8.73
N LEU A 29 1.84 2.84 -7.69
CA LEU A 29 0.90 2.42 -6.64
C LEU A 29 -0.53 2.31 -7.16
N LYS A 30 -0.96 3.16 -8.09
CA LYS A 30 -2.25 3.02 -8.79
C LYS A 30 -2.31 1.71 -9.55
N ARG A 31 -1.29 1.38 -10.35
CA ARG A 31 -1.24 0.11 -11.09
C ARG A 31 -1.28 -1.10 -10.16
N LYS A 32 -0.51 -1.07 -9.05
CA LYS A 32 -0.55 -2.12 -8.01
C LYS A 32 -1.96 -2.26 -7.43
N ARG A 33 -2.61 -1.14 -7.09
CA ARG A 33 -3.97 -1.13 -6.53
C ARG A 33 -4.96 -1.75 -7.52
N ASP A 34 -4.91 -1.38 -8.79
CA ASP A 34 -5.87 -1.85 -9.79
C ASP A 34 -5.71 -3.35 -10.04
N ALA A 35 -4.47 -3.87 -10.08
CA ALA A 35 -4.20 -5.30 -10.13
C ALA A 35 -4.75 -6.06 -8.90
N LEU A 36 -4.52 -5.52 -7.69
CA LEU A 36 -5.05 -6.09 -6.45
C LEU A 36 -6.59 -6.07 -6.41
N ILE A 37 -7.24 -5.03 -6.94
CA ILE A 37 -8.69 -4.94 -7.02
C ILE A 37 -9.25 -6.02 -7.93
N ALA A 38 -8.63 -6.25 -9.10
CA ALA A 38 -9.05 -7.30 -10.03
C ALA A 38 -8.98 -8.68 -9.37
N GLU A 39 -7.87 -8.98 -8.69
CA GLU A 39 -7.71 -10.25 -7.96
C GLU A 39 -8.67 -10.36 -6.77
N PHE A 40 -8.92 -9.26 -6.04
CA PHE A 40 -9.86 -9.23 -4.94
C PHE A 40 -11.26 -9.64 -5.39
N PHE A 41 -11.76 -9.13 -6.52
CA PHE A 41 -13.08 -9.50 -7.03
C PHE A 41 -13.14 -10.95 -7.53
N ALA A 42 -12.04 -11.52 -8.03
CA ALA A 42 -11.97 -12.94 -8.33
C ALA A 42 -12.13 -13.78 -7.05
N LEU A 43 -11.38 -13.42 -5.99
CA LEU A 43 -11.44 -14.11 -4.71
C LEU A 43 -12.77 -13.96 -3.97
N VAL A 44 -13.48 -12.84 -4.16
CA VAL A 44 -14.83 -12.67 -3.61
C VAL A 44 -15.79 -13.74 -4.16
N LYS A 45 -15.69 -14.06 -5.45
CA LYS A 45 -16.54 -15.10 -6.06
C LYS A 45 -16.21 -16.48 -5.47
N ASP A 46 -14.92 -16.79 -5.34
CA ASP A 46 -14.47 -18.05 -4.74
C ASP A 46 -14.88 -18.16 -3.27
N ALA A 47 -14.80 -17.07 -2.51
CA ALA A 47 -15.22 -17.03 -1.12
C ALA A 47 -16.73 -17.25 -0.95
N LEU A 48 -17.55 -16.67 -1.83
CA LEU A 48 -19.00 -16.89 -1.83
C LEU A 48 -19.34 -18.35 -2.15
N ALA A 49 -18.70 -18.93 -3.17
CA ALA A 49 -18.89 -20.34 -3.53
C ALA A 49 -18.46 -21.28 -2.39
N ALA A 50 -17.32 -21.00 -1.74
CA ALA A 50 -16.86 -21.78 -0.59
C ALA A 50 -17.84 -21.67 0.61
N ARG A 51 -18.42 -20.49 0.84
CA ARG A 51 -19.42 -20.29 1.90
C ARG A 51 -20.73 -21.03 1.62
N GLU A 52 -21.17 -21.05 0.37
CA GLU A 52 -22.34 -21.81 -0.06
C GLU A 52 -22.12 -23.32 0.09
N GLN A 53 -20.94 -23.82 -0.30
CA GLN A 53 -20.53 -25.20 -0.06
C GLN A 53 -20.57 -25.55 1.43
N LEU A 54 -19.96 -24.71 2.28
CA LEU A 54 -19.99 -24.92 3.73
C LEU A 54 -21.43 -24.98 4.28
N ALA A 55 -22.32 -24.09 3.83
CA ALA A 55 -23.71 -24.09 4.26
C ALA A 55 -24.44 -25.38 3.86
N GLY A 56 -24.19 -25.89 2.66
CA GLY A 56 -24.73 -27.16 2.16
C GLY A 56 -24.26 -28.36 2.99
N VAL A 57 -22.95 -28.52 3.14
CA VAL A 57 -22.34 -29.65 3.89
C VAL A 57 -22.74 -29.58 5.37
N SER A 58 -22.73 -28.38 5.97
CA SER A 58 -23.16 -28.20 7.36
C SER A 58 -24.61 -28.64 7.57
N LYS A 59 -25.52 -28.27 6.66
CA LYS A 59 -26.92 -28.69 6.76
C LYS A 59 -27.05 -30.22 6.72
N GLY A 60 -26.33 -30.88 5.81
CA GLY A 60 -26.27 -32.34 5.72
C GLY A 60 -25.77 -32.97 7.03
N ALA A 61 -24.62 -32.52 7.52
CA ALA A 61 -24.02 -33.03 8.76
C ALA A 61 -24.93 -32.85 9.98
N TYR A 62 -25.59 -31.69 10.13
CA TYR A 62 -26.56 -31.48 11.21
C TYR A 62 -27.77 -32.41 11.10
N THR A 63 -28.28 -32.68 9.89
CA THR A 63 -29.37 -33.65 9.71
C THR A 63 -28.94 -35.07 10.06
N SER A 64 -27.72 -35.47 9.70
CA SER A 64 -27.16 -36.78 10.07
C SER A 64 -26.96 -36.92 11.58
N LEU A 65 -26.50 -35.87 12.26
CA LEU A 65 -26.35 -35.85 13.72
C LEU A 65 -27.69 -35.89 14.45
N LEU A 66 -28.71 -35.15 13.98
CA LEU A 66 -30.06 -35.24 14.54
C LEU A 66 -30.62 -36.65 14.38
N GLY A 67 -30.39 -37.29 13.22
CA GLY A 67 -30.67 -38.69 13.00
C GLY A 67 -29.96 -39.59 14.01
N ALA A 68 -28.64 -39.46 14.16
CA ALA A 68 -27.85 -40.25 15.11
C ALA A 68 -28.41 -40.15 16.54
N LYS A 69 -28.65 -38.92 17.04
CA LYS A 69 -29.19 -38.68 18.38
C LYS A 69 -30.59 -39.24 18.60
N ALA A 70 -31.43 -39.28 17.55
CA ALA A 70 -32.77 -39.82 17.63
C ALA A 70 -32.80 -41.35 17.77
N TRP A 71 -31.79 -42.05 17.25
CA TRP A 71 -31.72 -43.52 17.26
C TRP A 71 -30.85 -44.07 18.40
N ASP A 72 -29.63 -43.57 18.57
CA ASP A 72 -28.63 -44.11 19.51
C ASP A 72 -28.68 -43.47 20.90
N SER A 73 -29.63 -42.56 21.15
CA SER A 73 -29.71 -41.65 22.32
C SER A 73 -28.66 -40.52 22.30
N PRO A 74 -29.00 -39.33 22.84
CA PRO A 74 -28.05 -38.22 22.94
C PRO A 74 -26.81 -38.54 23.79
N GLU A 75 -26.99 -39.27 24.90
CA GLU A 75 -25.94 -39.58 25.86
C GLU A 75 -24.87 -40.50 25.26
N ALA A 76 -25.28 -41.49 24.45
CA ALA A 76 -24.33 -42.38 23.79
C ALA A 76 -23.47 -41.63 22.78
N VAL A 77 -24.07 -40.76 21.96
CA VAL A 77 -23.35 -39.94 20.97
C VAL A 77 -22.38 -38.97 21.65
N GLU A 78 -22.78 -38.37 22.78
CA GLU A 78 -21.91 -37.47 23.55
C GLU A 78 -20.76 -38.21 24.25
N SER A 79 -21.01 -39.41 24.79
CA SER A 79 -19.95 -40.23 25.37
C SER A 79 -18.87 -40.60 24.35
N LEU A 80 -19.24 -40.78 23.08
CA LEU A 80 -18.30 -41.15 22.01
C LEU A 80 -17.47 -39.96 21.54
N SER A 81 -18.04 -38.75 21.53
CA SER A 81 -17.29 -37.55 21.16
C SER A 81 -16.16 -37.25 22.17
N LEU A 82 -16.38 -37.57 23.46
CA LEU A 82 -15.37 -37.44 24.51
C LEU A 82 -14.21 -38.43 24.36
N GLY A 83 -14.45 -39.59 23.74
CA GLY A 83 -13.42 -40.62 23.50
C GLY A 83 -12.55 -40.36 22.27
N SER A 84 -12.96 -39.45 21.39
CA SER A 84 -12.26 -39.15 20.14
C SER A 84 -11.19 -38.08 20.35
N SER A 85 -10.01 -38.48 20.81
CA SER A 85 -8.85 -37.60 21.01
C SER A 85 -8.00 -37.50 19.74
N ASP A 86 -8.58 -37.00 18.66
CA ASP A 86 -7.90 -36.90 17.38
C ASP A 86 -7.47 -35.44 17.11
N ASP A 87 -6.20 -35.13 17.34
CA ASP A 87 -5.67 -33.79 17.11
C ASP A 87 -5.77 -33.41 15.63
N TYR A 88 -6.44 -32.30 15.32
CA TYR A 88 -6.59 -31.82 13.95
C TYR A 88 -5.42 -30.90 13.57
N THR A 89 -4.47 -31.43 12.79
CA THR A 89 -3.32 -30.65 12.30
C THR A 89 -3.70 -29.90 11.03
N VAL A 90 -3.50 -28.58 11.01
CA VAL A 90 -3.68 -27.75 9.81
C VAL A 90 -2.34 -27.20 9.38
N ASP A 91 -1.95 -27.50 8.14
CA ASP A 91 -0.72 -26.98 7.56
C ASP A 91 -0.95 -25.56 7.03
N MET A 92 -0.08 -24.64 7.42
CA MET A 92 -0.13 -23.24 7.00
C MET A 92 1.14 -22.86 6.26
N VAL A 93 1.00 -22.49 4.98
CA VAL A 93 2.09 -21.98 4.15
C VAL A 93 1.84 -20.52 3.82
N ILE A 94 2.85 -19.67 3.95
CA ILE A 94 2.73 -18.25 3.61
C ILE A 94 3.06 -18.07 2.12
N GLU A 95 2.09 -17.64 1.33
CA GLU A 95 2.27 -17.23 -0.07
C GLU A 95 2.36 -15.70 -0.17
N SER A 96 3.04 -15.20 -1.21
CA SER A 96 3.18 -13.76 -1.46
C SER A 96 2.52 -13.39 -2.78
N ILE A 97 1.48 -12.56 -2.71
CA ILE A 97 0.71 -12.11 -3.87
C ILE A 97 0.88 -10.60 -3.99
N TYR A 98 1.55 -10.15 -5.04
CA TYR A 98 1.89 -8.72 -5.26
C TYR A 98 2.51 -8.03 -4.03
N GLY A 99 3.31 -8.78 -3.25
CA GLY A 99 3.96 -8.31 -2.03
C GLY A 99 3.09 -8.36 -0.76
N VAL A 100 1.88 -8.90 -0.84
CA VAL A 100 1.02 -9.20 0.33
C VAL A 100 1.25 -10.63 0.76
N LYS A 101 1.69 -10.82 2.01
CA LYS A 101 1.83 -12.14 2.64
C LYS A 101 0.45 -12.64 3.03
N VAL A 102 0.02 -13.74 2.44
CA VAL A 102 -1.27 -14.40 2.70
C VAL A 102 -1.03 -15.84 3.17
N PRO A 103 -1.69 -16.29 4.25
CA PRO A 103 -1.61 -17.69 4.64
C PRO A 103 -2.50 -18.53 3.74
N LYS A 104 -1.97 -19.64 3.27
CA LYS A 104 -2.68 -20.74 2.63
C LYS A 104 -2.76 -21.88 3.63
N MET A 105 -3.99 -22.30 3.91
CA MET A 105 -4.28 -23.36 4.87
C MET A 105 -4.66 -24.61 4.08
N THR A 106 -4.00 -25.73 4.36
CA THR A 106 -4.28 -27.03 3.76
C THR A 106 -4.58 -28.03 4.87
N VAL A 107 -5.61 -28.85 4.64
CA VAL A 107 -5.94 -29.97 5.52
C VAL A 107 -5.27 -31.21 4.93
N PRO A 108 -4.40 -31.92 5.69
CA PRO A 108 -3.89 -33.20 5.25
C PRO A 108 -5.02 -34.24 5.21
N GLU A 109 -5.05 -35.06 4.17
CA GLU A 109 -6.04 -36.16 4.05
C GLU A 109 -5.85 -37.15 5.21
N ARG A 110 -6.91 -37.33 6.01
CA ARG A 110 -6.97 -38.40 7.03
C ARG A 110 -7.73 -39.60 6.50
N THR A 111 -7.31 -40.78 6.95
CA THR A 111 -8.09 -42.01 6.79
C THR A 111 -9.39 -41.87 7.58
N GLN A 112 -10.53 -42.06 6.92
CA GLN A 112 -11.89 -41.85 7.44
C GLN A 112 -12.31 -42.84 8.54
N SER A 113 -11.39 -43.39 9.33
CA SER A 113 -11.74 -44.28 10.42
C SER A 113 -12.22 -43.45 11.60
N ALA A 114 -13.50 -43.60 11.96
CA ALA A 114 -14.01 -43.11 13.24
C ALA A 114 -13.09 -43.60 14.37
N GLY A 115 -12.51 -42.67 15.14
CA GLY A 115 -11.59 -42.97 16.25
C GLY A 115 -12.22 -43.69 17.45
N PHE A 116 -13.43 -44.25 17.28
CA PHE A 116 -14.20 -44.91 18.32
C PHE A 116 -14.69 -46.29 17.88
N SER A 117 -14.87 -47.19 18.86
CA SER A 117 -15.30 -48.57 18.60
C SER A 117 -16.76 -48.62 18.12
N PRO A 118 -17.08 -49.37 17.04
CA PRO A 118 -18.44 -49.48 16.49
C PRO A 118 -19.38 -50.38 17.32
N ILE A 119 -18.92 -50.94 18.44
CA ILE A 119 -19.67 -51.96 19.20
C ILE A 119 -20.96 -51.43 19.82
N ASN A 120 -20.99 -50.17 20.27
CA ASN A 120 -22.13 -49.59 20.99
C ASN A 120 -22.97 -48.61 20.13
N VAL A 121 -22.68 -48.48 18.84
CA VAL A 121 -23.17 -47.36 18.04
C VAL A 121 -23.62 -47.80 16.66
N GLY A 122 -24.74 -47.25 16.19
CA GLY A 122 -25.24 -47.50 14.85
C GLY A 122 -24.41 -46.81 13.76
N GLY A 123 -24.54 -47.30 12.53
CA GLY A 123 -23.89 -46.70 11.35
C GLY A 123 -24.29 -45.24 11.10
N ARG A 124 -25.39 -44.75 11.70
CA ARG A 124 -25.81 -43.34 11.63
C ARG A 124 -24.85 -42.41 12.36
N THR A 125 -24.32 -42.83 13.51
CA THR A 125 -23.37 -42.03 14.28
C THR A 125 -22.01 -41.99 13.59
N ILE A 126 -21.61 -43.08 12.94
CA ILE A 126 -20.41 -43.12 12.08
C ILE A 126 -20.58 -42.19 10.88
N GLN A 127 -21.74 -42.24 10.19
CA GLN A 127 -22.02 -41.33 9.09
C GLN A 127 -21.97 -39.86 9.53
N ALA A 128 -22.58 -39.55 10.67
CA ALA A 128 -22.52 -38.19 11.22
C ALA A 128 -21.07 -37.76 11.48
N ALA A 129 -20.23 -38.62 12.04
CA ALA A 129 -18.81 -38.31 12.24
C ALA A 129 -18.08 -38.02 10.90
N THR A 130 -18.33 -38.81 9.86
CA THR A 130 -17.77 -38.59 8.53
C THR A 130 -18.26 -37.27 7.92
N ASP A 131 -19.55 -36.97 8.00
CA ASP A 131 -20.12 -35.71 7.48
C ASP A 131 -19.52 -34.49 8.21
N PHE A 132 -19.26 -34.59 9.51
CA PHE A 132 -18.61 -33.51 10.27
C PHE A 132 -17.12 -33.33 9.91
N ASN A 133 -16.43 -34.38 9.46
CA ASN A 133 -15.07 -34.24 8.91
C ASN A 133 -15.10 -33.41 7.62
N GLU A 134 -16.09 -33.63 6.74
CA GLU A 134 -16.27 -32.82 5.53
C GLU A 134 -16.60 -31.35 5.87
N VAL A 135 -17.41 -31.11 6.91
CA VAL A 135 -17.67 -29.76 7.42
C VAL A 135 -16.38 -29.09 7.86
N LEU A 136 -15.53 -29.81 8.60
CA LEU A 136 -14.27 -29.27 9.10
C LEU A 136 -13.33 -28.88 7.95
N GLU A 137 -13.21 -29.72 6.92
CA GLU A 137 -12.46 -29.40 5.71
C GLU A 137 -13.01 -28.14 5.01
N ALA A 138 -14.34 -28.05 4.87
CA ALA A 138 -14.99 -26.87 4.30
C ALA A 138 -14.74 -25.60 5.14
N ILE A 139 -14.73 -25.70 6.48
CA ILE A 139 -14.40 -24.58 7.38
C ILE A 139 -12.97 -24.10 7.14
N VAL A 140 -11.99 -25.00 7.05
CA VAL A 140 -10.59 -24.62 6.83
C VAL A 140 -10.42 -23.93 5.48
N LYS A 141 -11.08 -24.42 4.43
CA LYS A 141 -11.10 -23.81 3.09
C LYS A 141 -11.70 -22.39 3.11
N VAL A 142 -12.83 -22.22 3.79
CA VAL A 142 -13.46 -20.90 3.97
C VAL A 142 -12.54 -19.97 4.76
N ALA A 143 -11.97 -20.44 5.88
CA ALA A 143 -11.06 -19.65 6.71
C ALA A 143 -9.83 -19.17 5.94
N GLY A 144 -9.23 -20.03 5.10
CA GLY A 144 -8.12 -19.66 4.23
C GLY A 144 -8.50 -18.57 3.22
N THR A 145 -9.65 -18.74 2.56
CA THR A 145 -10.12 -17.81 1.52
C THR A 145 -10.54 -16.45 2.11
N GLU A 146 -11.26 -16.46 3.24
CA GLU A 146 -11.64 -15.24 3.96
C GLU A 146 -10.43 -14.48 4.50
N THR A 147 -9.44 -15.20 5.07
CA THR A 147 -8.21 -14.58 5.57
C THR A 147 -7.43 -13.93 4.44
N LYS A 148 -7.31 -14.61 3.28
CA LYS A 148 -6.69 -14.06 2.06
C LYS A 148 -7.42 -12.79 1.61
N LEU A 149 -8.74 -12.82 1.54
CA LEU A 149 -9.59 -11.69 1.14
C LEU A 149 -9.42 -10.49 2.09
N ARG A 150 -9.41 -10.73 3.41
CA ARG A 150 -9.19 -9.69 4.42
C ARG A 150 -7.82 -9.03 4.26
N ARG A 151 -6.75 -9.82 4.10
CA ARG A 151 -5.38 -9.29 3.93
C ARG A 151 -5.24 -8.44 2.68
N ILE A 152 -5.79 -8.90 1.55
CA ILE A 152 -5.77 -8.13 0.29
C ILE A 152 -6.60 -6.86 0.41
N GLY A 153 -7.81 -6.94 0.99
CA GLY A 153 -8.67 -5.78 1.20
C GLY A 153 -8.02 -4.70 2.09
N GLU A 154 -7.32 -5.11 3.16
CA GLU A 154 -6.56 -4.19 4.00
C GLU A 154 -5.40 -3.52 3.22
N GLU A 155 -4.70 -4.26 2.38
CA GLU A 155 -3.62 -3.71 1.55
C GLU A 155 -4.15 -2.74 0.47
N ILE A 156 -5.29 -3.04 -0.15
CA ILE A 156 -5.95 -2.12 -1.09
C ILE A 156 -6.30 -0.81 -0.39
N LYS A 157 -6.90 -0.86 0.80
CA LYS A 157 -7.20 0.35 1.60
C LYS A 157 -5.94 1.14 1.96
N LYS A 158 -4.85 0.46 2.35
CA LYS A 158 -3.56 1.12 2.63
C LYS A 158 -2.98 1.78 1.39
N THR A 159 -3.00 1.08 0.25
CA THR A 159 -2.48 1.58 -1.02
C THR A 159 -3.29 2.76 -1.52
N SER A 160 -4.62 2.69 -1.46
CA SER A 160 -5.50 3.80 -1.85
C SER A 160 -5.29 5.04 -0.98
N ARG A 161 -5.13 4.88 0.34
CA ARG A 161 -4.80 6.01 1.23
C ARG A 161 -3.45 6.64 0.88
N ARG A 162 -2.44 5.82 0.55
CA ARG A 162 -1.11 6.31 0.14
C ARG A 162 -1.16 7.06 -1.20
N VAL A 163 -1.89 6.55 -2.18
CA VAL A 163 -2.11 7.23 -3.47
C VAL A 163 -2.76 8.59 -3.23
N ASN A 164 -3.85 8.64 -2.46
CA ASN A 164 -4.55 9.90 -2.17
C ASN A 164 -3.64 10.90 -1.43
N ALA A 165 -2.86 10.44 -0.45
CA ALA A 165 -1.91 11.29 0.26
C ALA A 165 -0.84 11.86 -0.68
N LEU A 166 -0.33 11.06 -1.62
CA LEU A 166 0.64 11.52 -2.61
C LEU A 166 0.04 12.56 -3.55
N GLU A 167 -1.16 12.30 -4.09
CA GLU A 167 -1.81 13.16 -5.08
C GLU A 167 -2.32 14.48 -4.51
N GLN A 168 -2.94 14.42 -3.32
CA GLN A 168 -3.65 15.58 -2.76
C GLN A 168 -2.81 16.40 -1.78
N VAL A 169 -1.79 15.80 -1.16
CA VAL A 169 -0.99 16.49 -0.12
C VAL A 169 0.46 16.66 -0.56
N VAL A 170 1.16 15.58 -0.89
CA VAL A 170 2.62 15.62 -1.11
C VAL A 170 2.98 16.31 -2.43
N ILE A 171 2.35 15.92 -3.55
CA ILE A 171 2.65 16.51 -4.86
C ILE A 171 2.34 18.02 -4.87
N PRO A 172 1.16 18.48 -4.41
CA PRO A 172 0.87 19.92 -4.33
C PRO A 172 1.80 20.67 -3.39
N GLY A 173 2.20 20.06 -2.26
CA GLY A 173 3.18 20.61 -1.32
C GLY A 173 4.53 20.86 -2.00
N ILE A 174 5.11 19.84 -2.64
CA ILE A 174 6.39 19.96 -3.36
C ILE A 174 6.28 21.00 -4.49
N GLN A 175 5.14 21.07 -5.18
CA GLN A 175 4.92 22.10 -6.20
C GLN A 175 4.91 23.52 -5.61
N ALA A 176 4.33 23.70 -4.42
CA ALA A 176 4.36 24.99 -3.72
C ALA A 176 5.78 25.38 -3.33
N ASP A 177 6.57 24.43 -2.83
CA ASP A 177 7.98 24.65 -2.47
C ASP A 177 8.81 25.04 -3.71
N ILE A 178 8.61 24.36 -4.84
CA ILE A 178 9.28 24.70 -6.10
C ILE A 178 8.92 26.12 -6.55
N ARG A 179 7.65 26.53 -6.43
CA ARG A 179 7.23 27.90 -6.76
C ARG A 179 7.87 28.92 -5.84
N PHE A 180 7.93 28.64 -4.54
CA PHE A 180 8.56 29.50 -3.54
C PHE A 180 10.07 29.68 -3.82
N ILE A 181 10.81 28.58 -3.98
CA ILE A 181 12.26 28.63 -4.23
C ILE A 181 12.56 29.38 -5.53
N ARG A 182 11.78 29.14 -6.60
CA ARG A 182 11.91 29.91 -7.85
C ARG A 182 11.70 31.41 -7.63
N GLY A 183 10.63 31.79 -6.95
CA GLY A 183 10.34 33.20 -6.67
C GLY A 183 11.48 33.91 -5.92
N VAL A 184 12.10 33.23 -4.94
CA VAL A 184 13.24 33.78 -4.19
C VAL A 184 14.50 33.88 -5.05
N LEU A 185 14.78 32.87 -5.88
CA LEU A 185 15.94 32.88 -6.79
C LEU A 185 15.81 33.98 -7.84
N ASP A 186 14.64 34.12 -8.47
CA ASP A 186 14.36 35.15 -9.47
C ASP A 186 14.50 36.56 -8.85
N GLN A 187 14.07 36.73 -7.59
CA GLN A 187 14.24 37.99 -6.86
C GLN A 187 15.71 38.33 -6.61
N ARG A 188 16.52 37.34 -6.19
CA ARG A 188 17.96 37.52 -5.99
C ARG A 188 18.69 37.88 -7.29
N GLU A 189 18.33 37.23 -8.40
CA GLU A 189 18.89 37.52 -9.72
C GLU A 189 18.54 38.95 -10.18
N ARG A 190 17.31 39.41 -9.92
CA ARG A 190 16.91 40.80 -10.18
C ARG A 190 17.72 41.81 -9.36
N GLU A 191 17.91 41.57 -8.08
CA GLU A 191 18.69 42.44 -7.18
C GLU A 191 20.17 42.50 -7.58
N GLU A 192 20.74 41.37 -7.99
CA GLU A 192 22.11 41.29 -8.48
C GLU A 192 22.29 42.03 -9.81
N SER A 193 21.37 41.84 -10.77
CA SER A 193 21.37 42.59 -12.03
C SER A 193 21.27 44.09 -11.82
N PHE A 194 20.41 44.53 -10.89
CA PHE A 194 20.27 45.94 -10.55
C PHE A 194 21.56 46.51 -9.92
N ARG A 195 22.18 45.77 -8.99
CA ARG A 195 23.47 46.16 -8.40
C ARG A 195 24.56 46.31 -9.46
N LEU A 196 24.71 45.34 -10.36
CA LEU A 196 25.69 45.39 -11.44
C LEU A 196 25.46 46.57 -12.39
N LYS A 197 24.20 46.86 -12.76
CA LYS A 197 23.85 48.04 -13.56
C LYS A 197 24.24 49.34 -12.87
N LYS A 198 23.99 49.46 -11.56
CA LYS A 198 24.34 50.67 -10.79
C LYS A 198 25.85 50.85 -10.66
N ILE A 199 26.61 49.77 -10.47
CA ILE A 199 28.08 49.80 -10.43
C ILE A 199 28.63 50.22 -11.80
N LYS A 200 28.12 49.64 -12.88
CA LYS A 200 28.51 50.00 -14.25
C LYS A 200 28.25 51.48 -14.55
N ALA A 201 27.06 51.98 -14.19
CA ALA A 201 26.72 53.39 -14.38
C ALA A 201 27.63 54.35 -13.59
N LYS A 202 28.08 53.95 -12.39
CA LYS A 202 29.06 54.73 -11.62
C LYS A 202 30.42 54.77 -12.29
N LEU A 203 30.93 53.61 -12.73
CA LEU A 203 32.21 53.52 -13.43
C LEU A 203 32.20 54.30 -14.75
N GLU A 204 31.10 54.26 -15.51
CA GLU A 204 30.94 55.05 -16.73
C GLU A 204 30.88 56.56 -16.44
N ALA A 205 30.24 56.98 -15.34
CA ALA A 205 30.20 58.37 -14.92
C ALA A 205 31.57 58.88 -14.44
N GLU A 206 32.32 58.06 -13.69
CA GLU A 206 33.70 58.37 -13.27
C GLU A 206 34.64 58.47 -14.48
N ALA A 207 34.57 57.53 -15.42
CA ALA A 207 35.35 57.57 -16.66
C ALA A 207 35.00 58.77 -17.56
N ALA A 208 33.72 59.18 -17.61
CA ALA A 208 33.30 60.38 -18.32
C ALA A 208 33.78 61.68 -17.65
N ALA A 209 33.82 61.72 -16.32
CA ALA A 209 34.37 62.84 -15.56
C ALA A 209 35.90 62.95 -15.74
N GLU A 210 36.63 61.85 -15.65
CA GLU A 210 38.08 61.80 -15.92
C GLU A 210 38.41 62.16 -17.37
N GLY A 211 37.59 61.72 -18.34
CA GLY A 211 37.73 62.11 -19.74
C GLY A 211 37.46 63.60 -19.98
N ALA A 212 36.50 64.20 -19.27
CA ALA A 212 36.23 65.64 -19.32
C ALA A 212 37.37 66.46 -18.69
N GLU A 213 37.98 65.98 -17.59
CA GLU A 213 39.15 66.60 -16.97
C GLU A 213 40.40 66.51 -17.86
N GLN A 214 40.61 65.40 -18.55
CA GLN A 214 41.72 65.24 -19.50
C GLN A 214 41.54 66.09 -20.77
N GLN A 215 40.31 66.27 -21.25
CA GLN A 215 40.02 67.20 -22.36
C GLN A 215 40.16 68.67 -21.95
N ALA A 216 39.80 69.02 -20.71
CA ALA A 216 40.03 70.35 -20.16
C ALA A 216 41.53 70.66 -19.97
N ALA A 217 42.33 69.66 -19.59
CA ALA A 217 43.79 69.79 -19.47
C ALA A 217 44.49 69.92 -20.85
N GLN A 218 43.98 69.29 -21.91
CA GLN A 218 44.52 69.41 -23.27
C GLN A 218 44.11 70.71 -23.98
N GLY A 219 42.93 71.26 -23.68
CA GLY A 219 42.48 72.56 -24.21
C GLY A 219 43.26 73.77 -23.68
N GLY A 220 43.92 73.65 -22.51
CA GLY A 220 44.75 74.71 -21.92
C GLY A 220 46.12 74.91 -22.58
N ASN A 221 46.59 73.96 -23.41
CA ASN A 221 47.96 73.99 -23.96
C ASN A 221 48.07 74.58 -25.38
N HIS A 222 46.96 75.07 -25.97
CA HIS A 222 46.95 75.74 -27.28
C HIS A 222 46.77 77.27 -27.20
N GLY A 223 46.90 77.87 -26.01
CA GLY A 223 46.73 79.31 -25.77
C GLY A 223 48.00 80.12 -25.52
N SER A 224 49.21 79.59 -25.78
CA SER A 224 50.47 80.35 -25.60
C SER A 224 51.54 79.97 -26.61
N ALA A 225 51.53 80.66 -27.76
CA ALA A 225 52.73 80.98 -28.53
C ALA A 225 52.35 82.07 -29.55
N ALA A 226 52.99 83.23 -29.40
CA ALA A 226 52.99 84.35 -30.32
C ALA A 226 53.78 84.03 -31.60
#